data_AF-A0AB34P630-F1
#
_entry.id   AF-A0AB34P630-F1
#
_cell.length_a   1.000
_cell.length_b   1.000
_cell.length_c   1.000
_cell.angle_alpha   90.00
_cell.angle_beta   90.00
_cell.angle_gamma   90.00
#
_symmetry.space_group_name_H-M   'P 1'
#
loop_
_entity.id
_entity.type
_entity.pdbx_description
1 polymer ?
#
loop_
_entity_poly.entity_id
_entity_poly.type
_entity_poly.pdbx_seq_one_letter_code
_entity_poly.pdbx_strand_id
1 'polypeptide(L)'
;MSRTAHSLLFVALLLPSLAHCGEAIPTTGYTVVNRYPHDTAAYTEGLFYLDGHLYESTGELGHSSVRKVELKSGRVLQQVDTPAPYYGEGIVAWHDRVIQLTWRNQQGFVYDLATLAPRSQFSYQGEGWALTSDARQLYMSDGTASIRRLDPQTLKQIGSIQVTARGRPLDNLNELEWVKGELWANVWLTTRIARIDPASGKVIGWIDLKALVPDADTLTDPSNDVLNGIAYDAEHDRVFVTGKRWPTIYEIKLAE
;
A
#
# COMPACT_ATOMS: atom_id res chain seq x y z
N MET A 1 75.03 -25.07 32.04
CA MET A 1 74.30 -23.83 31.73
C MET A 1 72.94 -24.21 31.17
N SER A 2 71.91 -24.26 32.00
CA SER A 2 70.54 -24.67 31.62
C SER A 2 69.72 -23.42 31.27
N ARG A 3 69.07 -23.41 30.10
CA ARG A 3 68.08 -22.39 29.71
C ARG A 3 66.71 -23.07 29.66
N THR A 4 65.83 -22.71 30.58
CA THR A 4 64.40 -23.08 30.58
C THR A 4 63.60 -21.99 29.86
N ALA A 5 63.00 -22.33 28.72
CA ALA A 5 62.04 -21.48 28.02
C ALA A 5 60.62 -21.79 28.53
N HIS A 6 59.96 -20.80 29.13
CA HIS A 6 58.56 -20.88 29.53
C HIS A 6 57.67 -20.52 28.34
N SER A 7 56.89 -21.47 27.84
CA SER A 7 55.85 -21.21 26.84
C SER A 7 54.56 -20.80 27.55
N LEU A 8 54.12 -19.57 27.32
CA LEU A 8 52.81 -19.05 27.75
C LEU A 8 51.75 -19.53 26.75
N LEU A 9 50.81 -20.35 27.23
CA LEU A 9 49.65 -20.80 26.47
C LEU A 9 48.55 -19.72 26.56
N PHE A 10 48.27 -19.03 25.47
CA PHE A 10 47.11 -18.13 25.35
C PHE A 10 45.87 -18.99 25.06
N VAL A 11 44.96 -19.10 26.03
CA VAL A 11 43.63 -19.69 25.83
C VAL A 11 42.72 -18.60 25.30
N ALA A 12 42.43 -18.64 24.00
CA ALA A 12 41.40 -17.79 23.39
C ALA A 12 40.01 -18.32 23.78
N LEU A 13 39.31 -17.58 24.64
CA LEU A 13 37.89 -17.81 24.95
C LEU A 13 37.05 -17.42 23.73
N LEU A 14 36.66 -18.42 22.93
CA LEU A 14 35.62 -18.29 21.92
C LEU A 14 34.27 -18.13 22.63
N LEU A 15 33.81 -16.89 22.76
CA LEU A 15 32.43 -16.60 23.12
C LEU A 15 31.53 -17.00 21.93
N PRO A 16 30.53 -17.87 22.11
CA PRO A 16 29.58 -18.18 21.05
C PRO A 16 28.78 -16.92 20.76
N SER A 17 28.89 -16.41 19.54
CA SER A 17 27.94 -15.44 19.02
C SER A 17 26.58 -16.13 18.95
N LEU A 18 25.72 -15.85 19.93
CA LEU A 18 24.30 -16.18 19.84
C LEU A 18 23.75 -15.41 18.64
N ALA A 19 23.70 -16.07 17.49
CA ALA A 19 22.90 -15.62 16.37
C ALA A 19 21.47 -15.48 16.91
N HIS A 20 21.03 -14.24 17.12
CA HIS A 20 19.62 -13.93 17.31
C HIS A 20 18.91 -14.38 16.03
N CYS A 21 18.39 -15.61 16.04
CA CYS A 21 17.43 -16.05 15.05
C CYS A 21 16.18 -15.22 15.32
N GLY A 22 16.10 -14.04 14.68
CA GLY A 22 15.01 -13.10 14.88
C GLY A 22 13.68 -13.79 14.66
N GLU A 23 12.78 -13.64 15.61
CA GLU A 23 11.47 -14.27 15.60
C GLU A 23 10.73 -14.02 14.27
N ALA A 24 9.96 -15.02 13.84
CA ALA A 24 9.27 -14.90 12.57
C ALA A 24 8.16 -13.85 12.65
N ILE A 25 8.11 -12.94 11.67
CA ILE A 25 6.95 -12.04 11.54
C ILE A 25 5.73 -12.92 11.26
N PRO A 26 4.67 -12.83 12.08
CA PRO A 26 3.51 -13.70 11.96
C PRO A 26 2.74 -13.42 10.67
N THR A 27 2.15 -14.47 10.08
CA THR A 27 1.17 -14.32 9.00
C THR A 27 -0.23 -14.51 9.59
N THR A 28 -1.09 -13.51 9.44
CA THR A 28 -2.48 -13.53 9.90
C THR A 28 -3.35 -14.20 8.84
N GLY A 29 -4.15 -15.17 9.25
CA GLY A 29 -5.17 -15.77 8.40
C GLY A 29 -6.35 -14.81 8.17
N TYR A 30 -7.21 -15.12 7.20
CA TYR A 30 -8.43 -14.36 6.94
C TYR A 30 -9.54 -15.28 6.44
N THR A 31 -10.76 -14.75 6.49
CA THR A 31 -11.95 -15.33 5.86
C THR A 31 -12.51 -14.32 4.86
N VAL A 32 -13.07 -14.81 3.75
CA VAL A 32 -13.82 -13.98 2.81
C VAL A 32 -15.25 -13.84 3.34
N VAL A 33 -15.66 -12.62 3.66
CA VAL A 33 -17.00 -12.30 4.16
C VAL A 33 -17.96 -12.10 2.99
N ASN A 34 -17.55 -11.34 1.98
CA ASN A 34 -18.32 -11.05 0.78
C ASN A 34 -17.43 -10.95 -0.45
N ARG A 35 -18.08 -11.06 -1.62
CA ARG A 35 -17.49 -10.83 -2.94
C ARG A 35 -18.36 -9.81 -3.67
N TYR A 36 -17.74 -8.78 -4.23
CA TYR A 36 -18.41 -7.75 -5.00
C TYR A 36 -17.83 -7.71 -6.42
N PRO A 37 -18.65 -7.40 -7.44
CA PRO A 37 -18.14 -7.27 -8.80
C PRO A 37 -17.14 -6.10 -8.89
N HIS A 38 -16.11 -6.29 -9.71
CA HIS A 38 -15.11 -5.27 -10.02
C HIS A 38 -14.93 -5.16 -11.54
N ASP A 39 -14.62 -3.95 -12.01
CA ASP A 39 -14.41 -3.67 -13.43
C ASP A 39 -13.11 -4.32 -13.91
N THR A 40 -13.19 -5.29 -14.82
CA THR A 40 -12.00 -5.98 -15.37
C THR A 40 -11.19 -5.09 -16.32
N ALA A 41 -11.66 -3.90 -16.67
CA ALA A 41 -10.85 -2.89 -17.37
C ALA A 41 -10.07 -1.99 -16.41
N ALA A 42 -10.41 -1.96 -15.12
CA ALA A 42 -9.78 -1.09 -14.13
C ALA A 42 -8.42 -1.62 -13.69
N TYR A 43 -7.35 -0.95 -14.08
CA TYR A 43 -6.01 -1.20 -13.57
C TYR A 43 -5.83 -0.43 -12.25
N THR A 44 -6.28 -1.00 -11.14
CA THR A 44 -6.35 -0.33 -9.83
C THR A 44 -4.99 0.12 -9.29
N GLU A 45 -4.83 1.43 -9.07
CA GLU A 45 -3.62 2.05 -8.49
C GLU A 45 -3.86 2.80 -7.17
N GLY A 46 -5.12 2.96 -6.77
CA GLY A 46 -5.47 3.48 -5.46
C GLY A 46 -6.91 3.16 -5.14
N LEU A 47 -7.18 2.79 -3.89
CA LEU A 47 -8.51 2.43 -3.45
C LEU A 47 -8.74 3.00 -2.04
N PHE A 48 -9.90 3.59 -1.78
CA PHE A 48 -10.32 3.86 -0.41
C PHE A 48 -11.84 3.73 -0.27
N TYR A 49 -12.30 3.53 0.95
CA TYR A 49 -13.73 3.49 1.27
C TYR A 49 -14.16 4.79 1.95
N LEU A 50 -15.30 5.34 1.53
CA LEU A 50 -15.91 6.51 2.19
C LEU A 50 -17.43 6.51 1.99
N ASP A 51 -18.17 6.66 3.09
CA ASP A 51 -19.62 6.87 3.12
C ASP A 51 -20.41 5.88 2.22
N GLY A 52 -20.14 4.58 2.32
CA GLY A 52 -20.85 3.56 1.56
C GLY A 52 -20.33 3.30 0.15
N HIS A 53 -19.31 4.03 -0.29
CA HIS A 53 -18.77 3.97 -1.64
C HIS A 53 -17.29 3.62 -1.63
N LEU A 54 -16.83 3.03 -2.72
CA LEU A 54 -15.41 2.95 -3.02
C LEU A 54 -15.03 4.15 -3.88
N TYR A 55 -13.84 4.67 -3.67
CA TYR A 55 -13.17 5.58 -4.58
C TYR A 55 -11.94 4.87 -5.12
N GLU A 56 -11.77 4.93 -6.44
CA GLU A 56 -10.73 4.18 -7.14
C GLU A 56 -9.96 5.08 -8.11
N SER A 57 -8.64 4.93 -8.13
CA SER A 57 -7.77 5.48 -9.17
C SER A 57 -7.33 4.35 -10.09
N THR A 58 -7.42 4.58 -11.40
CA THR A 58 -7.00 3.61 -12.41
C THR A 58 -5.79 4.10 -13.18
N GLY A 59 -4.82 3.21 -13.40
CA GLY A 59 -3.58 3.48 -14.13
C GLY A 59 -3.61 3.02 -15.58
N GLU A 60 -3.69 3.96 -16.50
CA GLU A 60 -3.41 3.73 -17.93
C GLU A 60 -2.92 5.03 -18.58
N LEU A 61 -1.85 5.00 -19.35
CA LEU A 61 -1.22 6.21 -19.87
C LEU A 61 -2.21 6.99 -20.77
N GLY A 62 -2.61 8.19 -20.34
CA GLY A 62 -3.60 9.02 -21.04
C GLY A 62 -5.06 8.56 -20.91
N HIS A 63 -5.32 7.47 -20.18
CA HIS A 63 -6.66 6.92 -19.92
C HIS A 63 -6.92 6.67 -18.42
N SER A 64 -6.05 7.19 -17.56
CA SER A 64 -6.18 7.11 -16.11
C SER A 64 -7.37 7.93 -15.63
N SER A 65 -7.97 7.52 -14.51
CA SER A 65 -9.17 8.19 -14.00
C SER A 65 -9.29 8.05 -12.48
N VAL A 66 -10.04 8.96 -11.87
CA VAL A 66 -10.55 8.84 -10.50
C VAL A 66 -12.04 8.60 -10.56
N ARG A 67 -12.52 7.58 -9.85
CA ARG A 67 -13.90 7.07 -9.91
C ARG A 67 -14.51 6.99 -8.53
N LYS A 68 -15.81 7.27 -8.43
CA LYS A 68 -16.67 6.88 -7.31
C LYS A 68 -17.51 5.68 -7.73
N VAL A 69 -17.45 4.61 -6.96
CA VAL A 69 -18.01 3.29 -7.31
C VAL A 69 -18.99 2.83 -6.25
N GLU A 70 -20.15 2.35 -6.68
CA GLU A 70 -21.13 1.67 -5.82
C GLU A 70 -20.63 0.26 -5.50
N LEU A 71 -20.28 0.00 -4.24
CA LEU A 71 -19.66 -1.25 -3.79
C LEU A 71 -20.43 -2.50 -4.24
N LYS A 72 -21.77 -2.52 -4.07
CA LYS A 72 -22.58 -3.72 -4.31
C LYS A 72 -22.65 -4.13 -5.78
N SER A 73 -22.65 -3.16 -6.69
CA SER A 73 -22.88 -3.39 -8.12
C SER A 73 -21.61 -3.24 -8.96
N GLY A 74 -20.56 -2.62 -8.42
CA GLY A 74 -19.36 -2.23 -9.16
C GLY A 74 -19.61 -1.07 -10.13
N ARG A 75 -20.80 -0.45 -10.10
CA ARG A 75 -21.17 0.61 -11.03
C ARG A 75 -20.43 1.90 -10.70
N VAL A 76 -19.76 2.46 -11.70
CA VAL A 76 -19.20 3.82 -11.62
C VAL A 76 -20.35 4.83 -11.55
N LEU A 77 -20.41 5.57 -10.44
CA LEU A 77 -21.39 6.63 -10.19
C LEU A 77 -20.91 7.98 -10.72
N GLN A 78 -19.61 8.20 -10.68
CA GLN A 78 -18.96 9.44 -11.06
C GLN A 78 -17.52 9.15 -11.45
N GLN A 79 -17.00 9.91 -12.41
CA GLN A 79 -15.62 9.79 -12.88
C GLN A 79 -15.09 11.16 -13.30
N VAL A 80 -13.80 11.37 -13.08
CA VAL A 80 -13.01 12.41 -13.73
C VAL A 80 -11.77 11.77 -14.33
N ASP A 81 -11.43 12.14 -15.56
CA ASP A 81 -10.21 11.64 -16.19
C ASP A 81 -9.00 12.37 -15.61
N THR A 82 -7.95 11.61 -15.31
CA THR A 82 -6.65 12.19 -14.98
C THR A 82 -6.15 12.92 -16.23
N PRO A 83 -5.66 14.17 -16.14
CA PRO A 83 -5.22 14.90 -17.32
C PRO A 83 -4.18 14.12 -18.13
N ALA A 84 -4.23 14.21 -19.47
CA ALA A 84 -3.17 13.68 -20.30
C ALA A 84 -1.90 14.57 -20.18
N PRO A 85 -0.67 14.01 -20.26
CA PRO A 85 -0.34 12.61 -20.54
C PRO A 85 -0.05 11.80 -19.27
N TYR A 86 -0.65 12.15 -18.13
CA TYR A 86 -0.28 11.58 -16.84
C TYR A 86 -0.81 10.15 -16.66
N TYR A 87 -0.07 9.34 -15.91
CA TYR A 87 -0.49 8.02 -15.44
C TYR A 87 -0.91 8.15 -13.96
N GLY A 88 -2.18 7.92 -13.66
CA GLY A 88 -2.77 8.08 -12.33
C GLY A 88 -2.37 6.93 -11.41
N GLU A 89 -2.12 7.28 -10.15
CA GLU A 89 -1.65 6.37 -9.10
C GLU A 89 -2.53 6.54 -7.85
N GLY A 90 -1.99 6.30 -6.66
CA GLY A 90 -2.68 6.42 -5.37
C GLY A 90 -3.56 7.64 -5.19
N ILE A 91 -4.71 7.42 -4.55
CA ILE A 91 -5.65 8.46 -4.13
C ILE A 91 -5.97 8.37 -2.65
N VAL A 92 -6.31 9.51 -2.04
CA VAL A 92 -6.83 9.57 -0.66
C VAL A 92 -7.85 10.69 -0.52
N ALA A 93 -8.85 10.49 0.34
CA ALA A 93 -9.74 11.55 0.78
C ALA A 93 -9.07 12.40 1.87
N TRP A 94 -9.21 13.72 1.77
CA TRP A 94 -8.86 14.64 2.85
C TRP A 94 -9.86 15.78 2.93
N HIS A 95 -10.74 15.72 3.94
CA HIS A 95 -11.91 16.59 4.09
C HIS A 95 -12.77 16.61 2.83
N ASP A 96 -12.89 17.75 2.16
CA ASP A 96 -13.71 17.97 0.96
C ASP A 96 -12.95 17.71 -0.35
N ARG A 97 -11.80 17.01 -0.28
CA ARG A 97 -10.90 16.80 -1.42
C ARG A 97 -10.59 15.33 -1.63
N VAL A 98 -10.38 14.95 -2.90
CA VAL A 98 -9.61 13.76 -3.28
C VAL A 98 -8.26 14.22 -3.81
N ILE A 99 -7.18 13.64 -3.30
CA ILE A 99 -5.81 13.92 -3.73
C ILE A 99 -5.32 12.71 -4.51
N GLN A 100 -4.80 12.92 -5.73
CA GLN A 100 -4.28 11.87 -6.61
C GLN A 100 -2.80 12.09 -6.91
N LEU A 101 -2.02 11.01 -6.92
CA LEU A 101 -0.64 10.98 -7.41
C LEU A 101 -0.58 10.58 -8.89
N THR A 102 0.57 10.84 -9.50
CA THR A 102 0.95 10.24 -10.78
C THR A 102 2.27 9.48 -10.66
N TRP A 103 2.52 8.57 -11.60
CA TRP A 103 3.66 7.66 -11.47
C TRP A 103 5.02 8.36 -11.45
N ARG A 104 5.47 8.88 -12.59
CA ARG A 104 6.84 9.41 -12.77
C ARG A 104 6.90 10.91 -12.96
N ASN A 105 5.76 11.55 -13.14
CA ASN A 105 5.69 12.93 -13.59
C ASN A 105 5.91 13.95 -12.48
N GLN A 106 6.08 13.52 -11.22
CA GLN A 106 6.32 14.43 -10.09
C GLN A 106 5.20 15.48 -9.92
N GLN A 107 3.99 15.10 -10.32
CA GLN A 107 2.80 15.93 -10.38
C GLN A 107 1.63 15.18 -9.74
N GLY A 108 0.88 15.83 -8.87
CA GLY A 108 -0.38 15.31 -8.34
C GLY A 108 -1.53 16.28 -8.60
N PHE A 109 -2.74 15.78 -8.44
CA PHE A 109 -3.98 16.51 -8.69
C PHE A 109 -4.88 16.51 -7.46
N VAL A 110 -5.68 17.55 -7.32
CA VAL A 110 -6.66 17.70 -6.26
C VAL A 110 -8.02 17.93 -6.90
N TYR A 111 -8.99 17.13 -6.48
CA TYR A 111 -10.37 17.18 -6.92
C TYR A 111 -11.29 17.52 -5.76
N ASP A 112 -12.44 18.10 -6.05
CA ASP A 112 -13.55 18.21 -5.13
C ASP A 112 -14.12 16.82 -4.82
N LEU A 113 -14.30 16.45 -3.55
CA LEU A 113 -14.76 15.11 -3.18
C LEU A 113 -16.20 14.81 -3.60
N ALA A 114 -17.07 15.82 -3.58
CA ALA A 114 -18.50 15.66 -3.88
C ALA A 114 -18.77 15.60 -5.40
N THR A 115 -17.97 16.31 -6.19
CA THR A 115 -18.21 16.52 -7.62
C THR A 115 -17.12 15.94 -8.52
N LEU A 116 -15.99 15.49 -7.95
CA LEU A 116 -14.76 15.16 -8.67
C LEU A 116 -14.26 16.27 -9.62
N ALA A 117 -14.75 17.51 -9.45
CA ALA A 117 -14.31 18.64 -10.25
C ALA A 117 -12.84 18.96 -9.95
N PRO A 118 -11.99 19.20 -10.96
CA PRO A 118 -10.61 19.61 -10.74
C PRO A 118 -10.54 20.89 -9.91
N ARG A 119 -9.68 20.92 -8.89
CA ARG A 119 -9.45 22.08 -8.02
C ARG A 119 -8.06 22.66 -8.21
N SER A 120 -7.02 21.84 -8.06
CA SER A 120 -5.64 22.30 -8.15
C SER A 120 -4.68 21.17 -8.46
N GLN A 121 -3.40 21.51 -8.56
CA GLN A 121 -2.31 20.57 -8.82
C GLN A 121 -1.13 20.90 -7.89
N PHE A 122 -0.30 19.90 -7.58
CA PHE A 122 0.87 20.06 -6.70
C PHE A 122 2.04 19.22 -7.19
N SER A 123 3.27 19.59 -6.83
CA SER A 123 4.46 18.84 -7.22
C SER A 123 5.11 18.17 -6.03
N TYR A 124 5.74 17.03 -6.27
CA TYR A 124 6.54 16.27 -5.31
C TYR A 124 7.80 15.73 -5.99
N GLN A 125 8.74 15.18 -5.22
CA GLN A 125 9.97 14.61 -5.76
C GLN A 125 9.88 13.08 -5.85
N GLY A 126 10.49 12.50 -6.88
CA GLY A 126 10.50 11.05 -7.12
C GLY A 126 9.20 10.51 -7.72
N GLU A 127 9.05 9.18 -7.71
CA GLU A 127 7.79 8.53 -8.13
C GLU A 127 6.68 8.74 -7.09
N GLY A 128 5.44 8.41 -7.44
CA GLY A 128 4.33 8.31 -6.49
C GLY A 128 3.46 7.11 -6.81
N TRP A 129 3.27 6.23 -5.83
CA TRP A 129 2.56 4.95 -6.02
C TRP A 129 1.25 4.94 -5.25
N ALA A 130 1.26 5.26 -3.94
CA ALA A 130 0.04 5.22 -3.13
C ALA A 130 -0.12 6.40 -2.18
N LEU A 131 -1.36 6.62 -1.72
CA LEU A 131 -1.69 7.54 -0.62
C LEU A 131 -2.64 6.88 0.37
N THR A 132 -2.44 7.15 1.66
CA THR A 132 -3.47 6.95 2.70
C THR A 132 -3.30 8.00 3.81
N SER A 133 -4.10 7.94 4.87
CA SER A 133 -4.08 8.92 5.96
C SER A 133 -4.44 8.33 7.33
N ASP A 134 -3.79 8.85 8.38
CA ASP A 134 -4.16 8.63 9.78
C ASP A 134 -5.13 9.70 10.34
N ALA A 135 -5.79 10.44 9.45
CA ALA A 135 -6.60 11.64 9.73
C ALA A 135 -5.84 12.85 10.31
N ARG A 136 -4.50 12.80 10.40
CA ARG A 136 -3.64 13.92 10.81
C ARG A 136 -2.67 14.35 9.72
N GLN A 137 -2.13 13.39 8.99
CA GLN A 137 -1.19 13.57 7.89
C GLN A 137 -1.47 12.55 6.78
N LEU A 138 -0.78 12.70 5.65
CA LEU A 138 -0.84 11.73 4.56
C LEU A 138 0.43 10.86 4.56
N TYR A 139 0.29 9.63 4.09
CA TYR A 139 1.38 8.70 3.87
C TYR A 139 1.48 8.41 2.38
N MET A 140 2.69 8.43 1.84
CA MET A 140 2.96 8.24 0.42
C MET A 140 4.04 7.18 0.21
N SER A 141 3.75 6.16 -0.59
CA SER A 141 4.74 5.20 -1.09
C SER A 141 5.22 5.57 -2.49
N ASP A 142 6.35 5.01 -2.88
CA ASP A 142 6.98 5.19 -4.21
C ASP A 142 7.74 3.94 -4.67
N GLY A 143 7.33 2.77 -4.20
CA GLY A 143 8.00 1.50 -4.50
C GLY A 143 9.31 1.29 -3.74
N THR A 144 9.83 2.26 -2.98
CA THR A 144 10.98 2.07 -2.09
C THR A 144 10.55 1.60 -0.71
N ALA A 145 11.51 1.24 0.15
CA ALA A 145 11.27 1.00 1.57
C ALA A 145 10.94 2.27 2.40
N SER A 146 10.89 3.47 1.79
CA SER A 146 10.63 4.73 2.49
C SER A 146 9.20 5.20 2.25
N ILE A 147 8.39 5.25 3.31
CA ILE A 147 7.07 5.89 3.26
C ILE A 147 7.19 7.33 3.69
N ARG A 148 6.86 8.27 2.80
CA ARG A 148 6.88 9.71 3.07
C ARG A 148 5.66 10.12 3.88
N ARG A 149 5.86 11.03 4.84
CA ARG A 149 4.78 11.73 5.56
C ARG A 149 4.60 13.10 4.94
N LEU A 150 3.39 13.44 4.53
CA LEU A 150 3.08 14.73 3.91
C LEU A 150 2.15 15.55 4.80
N ASP A 151 2.40 16.85 4.88
CA ASP A 151 1.44 17.80 5.43
C ASP A 151 0.23 17.90 4.49
N PRO A 152 -0.99 17.67 4.96
CA PRO A 152 -2.16 17.57 4.09
C PRO A 152 -2.62 18.91 3.51
N GLN A 153 -2.21 20.05 4.10
CA GLN A 153 -2.58 21.38 3.61
C GLN A 153 -1.67 21.81 2.46
N THR A 154 -0.36 21.64 2.64
CA THR A 154 0.68 22.08 1.72
C THR A 154 1.13 20.99 0.75
N LEU A 155 0.80 19.72 1.04
CA LEU A 155 1.21 18.51 0.31
C LEU A 155 2.74 18.34 0.23
N LYS A 156 3.47 19.00 1.14
CA LYS A 156 4.92 18.91 1.25
C LYS A 156 5.31 17.81 2.22
N GLN A 157 6.43 17.15 1.94
CA GLN A 157 7.00 16.16 2.83
C GLN A 157 7.44 16.81 4.15
N ILE A 158 6.97 16.24 5.27
CA ILE A 158 7.31 16.63 6.64
C ILE A 158 8.14 15.56 7.37
N GLY A 159 8.30 14.38 6.78
CA GLY A 159 9.13 13.32 7.31
C GLY A 159 9.03 12.04 6.48
N SER A 160 9.56 10.95 7.02
CA SER A 160 9.40 9.62 6.44
C SER A 160 9.47 8.54 7.52
N ILE A 161 9.10 7.32 7.13
CA ILE A 161 9.21 6.07 7.88
C ILE A 161 10.04 5.13 7.02
N GLN A 162 11.08 4.53 7.59
CA GLN A 162 11.85 3.47 6.92
C GLN A 162 11.25 2.12 7.28
N VAL A 163 10.68 1.44 6.29
CA VAL A 163 9.99 0.18 6.49
C VAL A 163 10.99 -0.97 6.49
N THR A 164 10.93 -1.80 7.53
CA THR A 164 11.82 -2.97 7.65
C THR A 164 11.07 -4.23 8.02
N ALA A 165 11.42 -5.32 7.35
CA ALA A 165 11.04 -6.68 7.73
C ALA A 165 12.27 -7.37 8.35
N ARG A 166 12.21 -7.66 9.65
CA ARG A 166 13.33 -8.25 10.42
C ARG A 166 14.65 -7.46 10.26
N GLY A 167 14.55 -6.13 10.32
CA GLY A 167 15.69 -5.22 10.24
C GLY A 167 16.28 -5.03 8.84
N ARG A 168 15.68 -5.64 7.80
CA ARG A 168 16.04 -5.39 6.40
C ARG A 168 15.02 -4.46 5.75
N PRO A 169 15.44 -3.49 4.92
CA PRO A 169 14.51 -2.68 4.13
C PRO A 169 13.54 -3.56 3.34
N LEU A 170 12.26 -3.15 3.31
CA LEU A 170 11.23 -3.80 2.51
C LEU A 170 10.83 -2.86 1.37
N ASP A 171 11.36 -3.12 0.18
CA ASP A 171 10.99 -2.38 -1.05
C ASP A 171 9.66 -2.87 -1.64
N ASN A 172 9.27 -2.27 -2.77
CA ASN A 172 8.05 -2.54 -3.53
C ASN A 172 6.76 -2.26 -2.76
N LEU A 173 6.80 -1.31 -1.82
CA LEU A 173 5.61 -0.83 -1.13
C LEU A 173 4.73 -0.07 -2.13
N ASN A 174 3.55 -0.61 -2.40
CA ASN A 174 2.62 -0.08 -3.37
C ASN A 174 1.42 0.52 -2.65
N GLU A 175 0.20 0.08 -2.97
CA GLU A 175 -1.01 0.61 -2.38
C GLU A 175 -1.00 0.55 -0.85
N LEU A 176 -1.48 1.62 -0.21
CA LEU A 176 -1.44 1.82 1.24
C LEU A 176 -2.85 1.99 1.79
N GLU A 177 -3.09 1.49 2.99
CA GLU A 177 -4.30 1.83 3.74
C GLU A 177 -4.04 1.94 5.25
N TRP A 178 -4.70 2.88 5.91
CA TRP A 178 -4.64 3.03 7.36
C TRP A 178 -5.71 2.19 8.05
N VAL A 179 -5.30 1.14 8.76
CA VAL A 179 -6.21 0.18 9.38
C VAL A 179 -5.91 0.09 10.88
N LYS A 180 -6.84 0.60 11.70
CA LYS A 180 -6.79 0.49 13.18
C LYS A 180 -5.46 0.93 13.83
N GLY A 181 -4.83 1.99 13.29
CA GLY A 181 -3.56 2.50 13.82
C GLY A 181 -2.33 1.87 13.19
N GLU A 182 -2.49 0.95 12.25
CA GLU A 182 -1.42 0.36 11.46
C GLU A 182 -1.44 0.91 10.04
N LEU A 183 -0.27 0.94 9.42
CA LEU A 183 -0.15 1.21 8.01
C LEU A 183 -0.05 -0.11 7.26
N TRP A 184 -1.04 -0.41 6.43
CA TRP A 184 -1.04 -1.59 5.58
C TRP A 184 -0.47 -1.22 4.22
N ALA A 185 0.30 -2.12 3.61
CA ALA A 185 0.89 -1.90 2.31
C ALA A 185 0.83 -3.16 1.46
N ASN A 186 0.28 -3.08 0.25
CA ASN A 186 0.56 -4.09 -0.77
C ASN A 186 2.07 -4.10 -1.06
N VAL A 187 2.63 -5.29 -1.24
CA VAL A 187 4.03 -5.45 -1.70
C VAL A 187 3.98 -5.94 -3.14
N TRP A 188 4.30 -5.06 -4.07
CA TRP A 188 4.19 -5.31 -5.51
C TRP A 188 5.00 -6.55 -5.93
N LEU A 189 4.47 -7.29 -6.91
CA LEU A 189 4.93 -8.62 -7.34
C LEU A 189 4.79 -9.75 -6.30
N THR A 190 4.05 -9.52 -5.22
CA THR A 190 3.71 -10.56 -4.23
C THR A 190 2.21 -10.62 -4.02
N THR A 191 1.76 -11.67 -3.32
CA THR A 191 0.37 -11.82 -2.87
C THR A 191 0.16 -11.35 -1.44
N ARG A 192 1.07 -10.50 -0.92
CA ARG A 192 1.09 -10.14 0.50
C ARG A 192 0.78 -8.67 0.74
N ILE A 193 0.12 -8.45 1.87
CA ILE A 193 0.02 -7.14 2.52
C ILE A 193 0.92 -7.16 3.76
N ALA A 194 1.76 -6.15 3.89
CA ALA A 194 2.54 -5.89 5.10
C ALA A 194 1.69 -5.06 6.07
N ARG A 195 1.61 -5.49 7.33
CA ARG A 195 1.11 -4.67 8.45
C ARG A 195 2.29 -3.99 9.11
N ILE A 196 2.35 -2.67 9.06
CA ILE A 196 3.51 -1.87 9.47
C ILE A 196 3.12 -1.04 10.70
N ASP A 197 3.93 -1.11 11.75
CA ASP A 197 3.86 -0.17 12.87
C ASP A 197 4.37 1.20 12.40
N PRO A 198 3.51 2.23 12.33
CA PRO A 198 3.90 3.55 11.81
C PRO A 198 4.88 4.29 12.72
N ALA A 199 5.00 3.92 14.00
CA ALA A 199 5.93 4.56 14.92
C ALA A 199 7.36 4.09 14.69
N SER A 200 7.56 2.80 14.41
CA SER A 200 8.89 2.20 14.25
C SER A 200 9.27 1.86 12.81
N GLY A 201 8.31 1.78 11.89
CA GLY A 201 8.50 1.27 10.53
C GLY A 201 8.69 -0.25 10.45
N LYS A 202 8.53 -0.98 11.55
CA LYS A 202 8.69 -2.43 11.53
C LYS A 202 7.44 -3.09 10.96
N VAL A 203 7.63 -4.06 10.08
CA VAL A 203 6.56 -4.99 9.71
C VAL A 203 6.26 -5.88 10.90
N ILE A 204 5.05 -5.76 11.43
CA ILE A 204 4.54 -6.48 12.61
C ILE A 204 3.69 -7.69 12.22
N GLY A 205 3.25 -7.79 10.97
CA GLY A 205 2.48 -8.93 10.48
C GLY A 205 2.42 -8.97 8.96
N TRP A 206 2.09 -10.15 8.44
CA TRP A 206 1.78 -10.40 7.04
C TRP A 206 0.33 -10.83 6.88
N ILE A 207 -0.28 -10.50 5.76
CA ILE A 207 -1.53 -11.12 5.29
C ILE A 207 -1.22 -11.71 3.92
N ASP A 208 -1.41 -13.02 3.74
CA ASP A 208 -1.10 -13.72 2.48
C ASP A 208 -2.37 -14.04 1.71
N LEU A 209 -2.65 -13.22 0.69
CA LEU A 209 -3.87 -13.27 -0.12
C LEU A 209 -3.74 -14.16 -1.36
N LYS A 210 -2.76 -15.08 -1.40
CA LYS A 210 -2.54 -15.94 -2.57
C LYS A 210 -3.80 -16.68 -3.04
N ALA A 211 -4.66 -17.09 -2.11
CA ALA A 211 -5.90 -17.80 -2.41
C ALA A 211 -6.99 -16.93 -3.07
N LEU A 212 -6.83 -15.60 -3.11
CA LEU A 212 -7.77 -14.68 -3.77
C LEU A 212 -7.36 -14.32 -5.20
N VAL A 213 -6.11 -14.59 -5.58
CA VAL A 213 -5.60 -14.31 -6.92
C VAL A 213 -6.44 -15.08 -7.95
N PRO A 214 -7.04 -14.40 -8.94
CA PRO A 214 -7.80 -15.06 -9.99
C PRO A 214 -6.95 -16.08 -10.75
N ASP A 215 -7.60 -17.08 -11.32
CA ASP A 215 -6.93 -18.03 -12.19
C ASP A 215 -6.27 -17.30 -13.37
N ALA A 216 -5.01 -17.61 -13.64
CA ALA A 216 -4.22 -16.91 -14.66
C ALA A 216 -4.90 -16.94 -16.05
N ASP A 217 -5.60 -18.03 -16.39
CA ASP A 217 -6.32 -18.15 -17.67
C ASP A 217 -7.52 -17.19 -17.79
N THR A 218 -7.93 -16.55 -16.70
CA THR A 218 -9.04 -15.57 -16.66
C THR A 218 -8.57 -14.11 -16.72
N LEU A 219 -7.27 -13.86 -16.55
CA LEU A 219 -6.68 -12.52 -16.55
C LEU A 219 -6.16 -12.15 -17.94
N THR A 220 -6.18 -10.85 -18.25
CA THR A 220 -5.71 -10.35 -19.56
C THR A 220 -4.19 -10.37 -19.63
N ASP A 221 -3.52 -9.98 -18.55
CA ASP A 221 -2.08 -10.03 -18.40
C ASP A 221 -1.74 -10.52 -16.98
N PRO A 222 -1.67 -11.85 -16.75
CA PRO A 222 -1.41 -12.42 -15.42
C PRO A 222 -0.11 -11.95 -14.77
N SER A 223 0.82 -11.39 -15.55
CA SER A 223 2.10 -10.87 -15.03
C SER A 223 1.97 -9.47 -14.43
N ASN A 224 0.96 -8.70 -14.86
CA ASN A 224 0.73 -7.30 -14.46
C ASN A 224 -0.63 -7.08 -13.77
N ASP A 225 -1.58 -8.02 -13.90
CA ASP A 225 -2.92 -8.02 -13.28
C ASP A 225 -2.84 -8.57 -11.83
N VAL A 226 -2.01 -7.91 -11.01
CA VAL A 226 -1.59 -8.36 -9.68
C VAL A 226 -2.46 -7.79 -8.55
N LEU A 227 -2.33 -8.35 -7.34
CA LEU A 227 -2.90 -7.81 -6.11
C LEU A 227 -2.47 -6.35 -5.90
N ASN A 228 -3.43 -5.42 -5.81
CA ASN A 228 -3.23 -4.01 -5.51
C ASN A 228 -4.59 -3.35 -5.19
N GLY A 229 -4.66 -2.59 -4.10
CA GLY A 229 -5.89 -1.93 -3.64
C GLY A 229 -6.39 -2.51 -2.31
N ILE A 230 -6.42 -1.67 -1.28
CA ILE A 230 -6.85 -1.95 0.07
C ILE A 230 -7.73 -0.79 0.51
N ALA A 231 -8.94 -1.07 0.98
CA ALA A 231 -9.81 -0.03 1.53
C ALA A 231 -10.38 -0.46 2.87
N TYR A 232 -10.54 0.50 3.79
CA TYR A 232 -11.02 0.23 5.13
C TYR A 232 -12.24 1.08 5.49
N ASP A 233 -13.32 0.39 5.86
CA ASP A 233 -14.49 0.98 6.49
C ASP A 233 -14.33 0.94 8.00
N ALA A 234 -13.88 2.04 8.59
CA ALA A 234 -13.64 2.15 10.02
C ALA A 234 -14.91 2.09 10.87
N GLU A 235 -16.08 2.47 10.33
CA GLU A 235 -17.35 2.48 11.07
C GLU A 235 -17.85 1.05 11.31
N HIS A 236 -17.69 0.18 10.31
CA HIS A 236 -18.20 -1.19 10.35
C HIS A 236 -17.11 -2.25 10.48
N ASP A 237 -15.84 -1.83 10.59
CA ASP A 237 -14.68 -2.71 10.67
C ASP A 237 -14.60 -3.70 9.48
N ARG A 238 -14.66 -3.17 8.26
CA ARG A 238 -14.60 -3.98 7.02
C ARG A 238 -13.36 -3.62 6.22
N VAL A 239 -12.64 -4.64 5.78
CA VAL A 239 -11.48 -4.49 4.89
C VAL A 239 -11.87 -5.02 3.51
N PHE A 240 -11.58 -4.23 2.48
CA PHE A 240 -11.77 -4.59 1.09
C PHE A 240 -10.41 -4.71 0.41
N VAL A 241 -10.24 -5.75 -0.40
CA VAL A 241 -9.03 -5.96 -1.20
C VAL A 241 -9.40 -6.35 -2.62
N THR A 242 -8.61 -5.90 -3.59
CA THR A 242 -8.79 -6.22 -5.01
C THR A 242 -7.42 -6.32 -5.69
N GLY A 243 -7.43 -6.36 -7.02
CA GLY A 243 -6.22 -6.26 -7.81
C GLY A 243 -6.49 -5.59 -9.14
N LYS A 244 -5.39 -5.34 -9.84
CA LYS A 244 -5.39 -4.72 -11.16
C LYS A 244 -6.13 -5.64 -12.13
N ARG A 245 -7.24 -5.15 -12.70
CA ARG A 245 -8.16 -5.87 -13.59
C ARG A 245 -8.77 -7.14 -13.01
N TRP A 246 -8.78 -7.29 -11.69
CA TRP A 246 -9.46 -8.42 -11.05
C TRP A 246 -10.98 -8.32 -11.27
N PRO A 247 -11.70 -9.44 -11.41
CA PRO A 247 -13.16 -9.40 -11.56
C PRO A 247 -13.90 -9.21 -10.23
N THR A 248 -13.19 -9.16 -9.10
CA THR A 248 -13.80 -9.21 -7.77
C THR A 248 -13.06 -8.36 -6.76
N ILE A 249 -13.82 -7.52 -6.04
CA ILE A 249 -13.42 -6.96 -4.75
C ILE A 249 -13.86 -7.94 -3.66
N TYR A 250 -12.94 -8.25 -2.75
CA TYR A 250 -13.16 -9.14 -1.62
C TYR A 250 -13.29 -8.35 -0.34
N GLU A 251 -14.37 -8.59 0.41
CA GLU A 251 -14.41 -8.20 1.82
C GLU A 251 -13.78 -9.31 2.64
N ILE A 252 -12.72 -8.99 3.38
CA ILE A 252 -11.99 -9.95 4.20
C ILE A 252 -12.09 -9.58 5.68
N LYS A 253 -12.12 -10.61 6.53
CA LYS A 253 -11.98 -10.48 7.97
C LYS A 253 -10.75 -11.25 8.43
N LEU A 254 -9.81 -10.56 9.08
CA LEU A 254 -8.64 -11.22 9.66
C LEU A 254 -9.05 -12.15 10.81
N ALA A 255 -8.34 -13.27 10.93
CA ALA A 255 -8.45 -14.15 12.09
C ALA A 255 -7.95 -13.44 13.36
N GLU A 256 -8.60 -13.74 14.49
CA GLU A 256 -8.18 -13.28 15.82
C GLU A 256 -6.86 -13.93 16.27
#